data_AF-A0A936JWK1-F1
#
_entry.id   AF-A0A936JWK1-F1
#
_cell.length_a   1.000
_cell.length_b   1.000
_cell.length_c   1.000
_cell.angle_alpha   90.00
_cell.angle_beta   90.00
_cell.angle_gamma   90.00
#
_symmetry.space_group_name_H-M   'P 1'
#
loop_
_entity.id
_entity.type
_entity.pdbx_description
1 polymer ?
#
loop_
_entity_poly.entity_id
_entity_poly.type
_entity_poly.pdbx_seq_one_letter_code
_entity_poly.pdbx_strand_id
1 'polypeptide(L)'
;MAKTKQKAPKQTQKASAKSSKASKTSSSRSAAKKTPSKLLSADEKLRLIKPIDGFTEIAERFAATWKGRPTFKVAGMSPPKLLRAIESAKKAAARENALRAKLEEKLRPLTDARLLAEHAAWKMVLDAYAVAKALARINPEVGHAFTFVGEAMTNKPKKKAKQAQEAAPSSM
;
A
#
# COMPACT_ATOMS: atom_id res chain seq x y z
N MET A 1 4.12 74.44 35.23
CA MET A 1 5.41 74.43 34.49
C MET A 1 5.18 73.86 33.10
N ALA A 2 5.84 74.49 32.12
CA ALA A 2 6.03 74.17 30.70
C ALA A 2 5.05 73.20 29.99
N LYS A 3 4.20 73.65 29.04
CA LYS A 3 4.54 74.05 27.63
C LYS A 3 4.90 72.80 26.77
N THR A 4 4.36 72.48 25.58
CA THR A 4 3.51 73.17 24.58
C THR A 4 3.19 72.18 23.43
N LYS A 5 1.92 72.15 22.93
CA LYS A 5 1.45 72.13 21.50
C LYS A 5 1.85 70.99 20.54
N GLN A 6 0.92 70.34 19.83
CA GLN A 6 0.23 70.70 18.54
C GLN A 6 0.45 69.49 17.60
N LYS A 7 -0.41 69.03 16.68
CA LYS A 7 -1.44 69.64 15.82
C LYS A 7 -2.28 68.49 15.23
N ALA A 8 -3.58 68.71 15.00
CA ALA A 8 -4.34 68.09 13.90
C ALA A 8 -4.71 69.22 12.91
N PRO A 9 -4.73 68.98 11.58
CA PRO A 9 -6.01 68.90 10.83
C PRO A 9 -5.96 67.90 9.63
N LYS A 10 -7.02 67.18 9.26
CA LYS A 10 -8.25 67.52 8.48
C LYS A 10 -8.04 67.62 6.94
N GLN A 11 -8.86 66.84 6.19
CA GLN A 11 -9.27 66.99 4.78
C GLN A 11 -8.18 66.73 3.69
N THR A 12 -8.43 66.15 2.50
CA THR A 12 -9.62 66.10 1.64
C THR A 12 -9.47 65.03 0.54
N GLN A 13 -10.63 64.49 0.13
CA GLN A 13 -11.00 63.84 -1.13
C GLN A 13 -10.14 64.13 -2.39
N LYS A 14 -9.90 63.10 -3.22
CA LYS A 14 -10.51 62.94 -4.56
C LYS A 14 -9.86 61.79 -5.35
N ALA A 15 -10.74 60.90 -5.82
CA ALA A 15 -10.73 60.17 -7.08
C ALA A 15 -9.43 60.10 -7.89
N SER A 16 -8.96 58.87 -8.10
CA SER A 16 -8.78 58.38 -9.47
C SER A 16 -8.93 56.86 -9.49
N ALA A 17 -10.13 56.41 -9.85
CA ALA A 17 -10.33 55.09 -10.42
C ALA A 17 -9.42 54.95 -11.65
N LYS A 18 -8.48 54.02 -11.63
CA LYS A 18 -7.81 53.55 -12.85
C LYS A 18 -7.41 52.08 -12.71
N SER A 19 -8.29 51.25 -13.25
CA SER A 19 -7.99 50.00 -13.95
C SER A 19 -6.93 49.07 -13.33
N SER A 20 -7.40 48.14 -12.51
CA SER A 20 -6.90 46.76 -12.55
C SER A 20 -8.09 45.81 -12.62
N LYS A 21 -8.85 45.94 -13.73
CA LYS A 21 -9.72 44.88 -14.25
C LYS A 21 -8.83 43.80 -14.86
N ALA A 22 -7.97 43.21 -14.03
CA ALA A 22 -7.31 41.95 -14.35
C ALA A 22 -8.34 40.87 -14.08
N SER A 23 -8.81 40.29 -15.18
CA SER A 23 -9.75 39.19 -15.22
C SER A 23 -9.42 38.14 -14.16
N LYS A 24 -10.25 38.06 -13.11
CA LYS A 24 -10.50 36.79 -12.43
C LYS A 24 -11.22 35.89 -13.45
N THR A 25 -10.46 35.33 -14.38
CA THR A 25 -10.81 34.07 -15.02
C THR A 25 -10.66 33.00 -13.95
N SER A 26 -11.66 32.95 -13.06
CA SER A 26 -11.97 31.75 -12.32
C SER A 26 -12.29 30.68 -13.36
N SER A 27 -11.25 30.01 -13.83
CA SER A 27 -11.35 28.73 -14.51
C SER A 27 -11.92 27.77 -13.48
N SER A 28 -13.25 27.76 -13.38
CA SER A 28 -14.03 26.69 -12.79
C SER A 28 -13.78 25.47 -13.65
N ARG A 29 -12.60 24.84 -13.48
CA ARG A 29 -12.39 23.46 -13.88
C ARG A 29 -13.38 22.67 -13.03
N SER A 30 -14.56 22.44 -13.57
CA SER A 30 -15.51 21.49 -13.00
C SER A 30 -14.70 20.23 -12.74
N ALA A 31 -14.64 19.81 -11.47
CA ALA A 31 -14.03 18.55 -11.11
C ALA A 31 -14.77 17.47 -11.92
N ALA A 32 -14.18 17.07 -13.04
CA ALA A 32 -14.76 16.04 -13.89
C ALA A 32 -14.96 14.84 -12.99
N LYS A 33 -16.22 14.43 -12.81
CA LYS A 33 -16.61 13.26 -12.02
C LYS A 33 -15.73 12.11 -12.50
N LYS A 34 -14.74 11.71 -11.70
CA LYS A 34 -13.87 10.59 -12.00
C LYS A 34 -14.78 9.36 -12.02
N THR A 35 -15.07 8.87 -13.22
CA THR A 35 -15.73 7.59 -13.38
C THR A 35 -14.85 6.53 -12.69
N PRO A 36 -15.42 5.70 -11.79
CA PRO A 36 -14.64 4.66 -11.14
C PRO A 36 -14.10 3.73 -12.22
N SER A 37 -12.80 3.45 -12.17
CA SER A 37 -12.15 2.51 -13.08
C SER A 37 -12.87 1.16 -12.97
N LYS A 38 -13.30 0.59 -14.10
CA LYS A 38 -13.95 -0.72 -14.17
C LYS A 38 -13.10 -1.74 -13.40
N LEU A 39 -13.67 -2.32 -12.34
CA LEU A 39 -13.04 -3.40 -11.60
C LEU A 39 -13.16 -4.69 -12.43
N LEU A 40 -12.04 -5.39 -12.60
CA LEU A 40 -12.01 -6.70 -13.25
C LEU A 40 -12.57 -7.77 -12.29
N SER A 41 -13.42 -8.66 -12.80
CA SER A 41 -13.88 -9.83 -12.04
C SER A 41 -12.73 -10.83 -11.80
N ALA A 42 -12.92 -11.77 -10.86
CA ALA A 42 -11.93 -12.81 -10.61
C ALA A 42 -11.68 -13.68 -11.87
N ASP A 43 -12.74 -14.03 -12.59
CA ASP A 43 -12.65 -14.82 -13.83
C ASP A 43 -11.95 -14.05 -14.96
N GLU A 44 -12.19 -12.74 -15.07
CA GLU A 44 -11.48 -11.88 -16.03
C GLU A 44 -9.98 -11.83 -15.72
N LYS A 45 -9.59 -11.78 -14.45
CA LYS A 45 -8.18 -11.80 -14.02
C LYS A 45 -7.49 -13.12 -14.34
N LEU A 46 -8.19 -14.25 -14.24
CA LEU A 46 -7.64 -15.57 -14.57
C LEU A 46 -7.42 -15.74 -16.07
N ARG A 47 -8.24 -15.10 -16.91
CA ARG A 47 -8.13 -15.14 -18.36
C ARG A 47 -7.04 -14.21 -18.92
N LEU A 48 -6.57 -13.25 -18.12
CA LEU A 48 -5.52 -12.32 -18.54
C LEU A 48 -4.15 -13.01 -18.58
N ILE A 49 -3.45 -12.83 -19.69
CA ILE A 49 -2.07 -13.31 -19.84
C ILE A 49 -1.21 -12.55 -18.83
N LYS A 50 -0.58 -13.29 -17.91
CA LYS A 50 0.33 -12.71 -16.93
C LYS A 50 1.66 -12.42 -17.64
N PRO A 51 2.19 -11.20 -17.52
CA PRO A 51 3.52 -10.90 -18.04
C PRO A 51 4.56 -11.74 -17.30
N ILE A 52 5.56 -12.21 -18.05
CA ILE A 52 6.74 -12.86 -17.49
C ILE A 52 7.61 -11.83 -16.74
N ASP A 53 8.46 -12.32 -15.85
CA ASP A 53 9.49 -11.48 -15.22
C ASP A 53 10.40 -10.89 -16.32
N GLY A 54 10.71 -9.61 -16.21
CA GLY A 54 11.47 -8.88 -17.23
C GLY A 54 10.68 -8.54 -18.51
N PHE A 55 9.35 -8.68 -18.50
CA PHE A 55 8.50 -8.38 -19.67
C PHE A 55 8.74 -6.97 -20.24
N THR A 56 8.94 -5.98 -19.37
CA THR A 56 9.11 -4.58 -19.75
C THR A 56 10.37 -4.39 -20.60
N GLU A 57 11.48 -4.97 -20.15
CA GLU A 57 12.79 -4.92 -20.77
C GLU A 57 12.75 -5.62 -22.14
N ILE A 58 12.08 -6.77 -22.20
CA ILE A 58 11.89 -7.52 -23.44
C ILE A 58 11.05 -6.70 -24.44
N ALA A 59 9.94 -6.12 -23.99
CA ALA A 59 9.04 -5.34 -24.83
C ALA A 59 9.71 -4.05 -25.35
N GLU A 60 10.54 -3.39 -24.55
CA GLU A 60 11.33 -2.24 -24.95
C GLU A 60 12.41 -2.60 -25.97
N ARG A 61 13.15 -3.70 -25.74
CA ARG A 61 14.14 -4.21 -26.69
C ARG A 61 13.50 -4.61 -28.01
N PHE A 62 12.32 -5.23 -27.96
CA PHE A 62 11.53 -5.55 -29.15
C PHE A 62 11.14 -4.28 -29.92
N ALA A 63 10.60 -3.27 -29.22
CA ALA A 63 10.23 -1.99 -29.84
C ALA A 63 11.43 -1.27 -30.47
N ALA A 64 12.60 -1.28 -29.80
CA ALA A 64 13.84 -0.70 -30.32
C ALA A 64 14.35 -1.43 -31.57
N THR A 65 14.34 -2.76 -31.54
CA THR A 65 14.75 -3.60 -32.68
C THR A 65 13.85 -3.38 -33.90
N TRP A 66 12.53 -3.28 -33.66
CA TRP A 66 11.56 -3.01 -34.71
C TRP A 66 11.73 -1.61 -35.30
N LYS A 67 12.00 -0.60 -34.47
CA LYS A 67 12.27 0.76 -34.94
C LYS A 67 13.51 0.83 -35.85
N GLY A 68 14.52 -0.01 -35.61
CA GLY A 68 15.73 -0.11 -36.45
C GLY A 68 15.51 -0.85 -37.79
N ARG A 69 14.35 -1.49 -38.01
CA ARG A 69 14.05 -2.27 -39.21
C ARG A 69 12.66 -1.90 -39.78
N PRO A 70 12.56 -0.78 -40.51
CA PRO A 70 11.27 -0.23 -40.96
C PRO A 70 10.54 -1.09 -42.01
N THR A 71 11.22 -2.09 -42.59
CA THR A 71 10.63 -3.04 -43.53
C THR A 71 9.66 -4.03 -42.86
N PHE A 72 9.82 -4.28 -41.56
CA PHE A 72 8.91 -5.16 -40.83
C PHE A 72 7.63 -4.42 -40.47
N LYS A 73 6.52 -4.86 -41.07
CA LYS A 73 5.17 -4.38 -40.75
C LYS A 73 4.43 -5.46 -39.97
N VAL A 74 3.90 -5.09 -38.80
CA VAL A 74 2.97 -5.93 -38.04
C VAL A 74 1.58 -5.33 -38.22
N ALA A 75 0.62 -6.14 -38.64
CA ALA A 75 -0.74 -5.67 -38.88
C ALA A 75 -1.35 -5.07 -37.60
N GLY A 76 -1.88 -3.85 -37.69
CA GLY A 76 -2.60 -3.17 -36.60
C GLY A 76 -1.76 -2.70 -35.40
N MET A 77 -0.43 -2.85 -35.46
CA MET A 77 0.48 -2.45 -34.38
C MET A 77 1.65 -1.63 -34.93
N SER A 78 2.00 -0.57 -34.21
CA SER A 78 3.17 0.26 -34.54
C SER A 78 4.11 0.34 -33.32
N PRO A 79 5.42 0.53 -33.52
CA PRO A 79 6.36 0.68 -32.41
C PRO A 79 5.96 1.78 -31.40
N PRO A 80 5.50 2.98 -31.83
CA PRO A 80 5.03 4.00 -30.89
C PRO A 80 3.79 3.57 -30.10
N LYS A 81 2.89 2.78 -30.69
CA LYS A 81 1.69 2.26 -30.01
C LYS A 81 2.08 1.29 -28.90
N LEU A 82 3.06 0.41 -29.15
CA LEU A 82 3.60 -0.51 -28.15
C LEU A 82 4.29 0.25 -27.01
N LEU A 83 5.16 1.22 -27.32
CA LEU A 83 5.86 2.03 -26.30
C LEU A 83 4.87 2.79 -25.39
N ARG A 84 3.82 3.38 -25.97
CA ARG A 84 2.76 4.03 -25.18
C ARG A 84 2.04 3.06 -24.24
N ALA A 85 1.80 1.83 -24.68
CA ALA A 85 1.20 0.79 -23.84
C ALA A 85 2.11 0.42 -22.67
N ILE A 86 3.41 0.27 -22.91
CA ILE A 86 4.42 0.00 -21.87
C ILE A 86 4.47 1.15 -20.85
N GLU A 87 4.53 2.40 -21.31
CA GLU A 87 4.52 3.56 -20.41
C GLU A 87 3.25 3.66 -19.57
N SER A 88 2.09 3.35 -20.17
CA SER A 88 0.82 3.32 -19.45
C SER A 88 0.83 2.25 -18.36
N ALA A 89 1.35 1.06 -18.65
CA ALA A 89 1.50 -0.01 -17.68
C ALA A 89 2.45 0.39 -16.53
N LYS A 90 3.61 1.00 -16.85
CA LYS A 90 4.55 1.53 -15.83
C LYS A 90 3.89 2.55 -14.91
N LYS A 91 3.13 3.50 -15.47
CA LYS A 91 2.40 4.51 -14.69
C LYS A 91 1.33 3.89 -13.81
N ALA A 92 0.62 2.86 -14.29
CA ALA A 92 -0.35 2.14 -13.50
C ALA A 92 0.31 1.41 -12.32
N ALA A 93 1.40 0.69 -12.57
CA ALA A 93 2.16 -0.01 -11.53
C ALA A 93 2.72 0.95 -10.47
N ALA A 94 3.29 2.10 -10.88
CA ALA A 94 3.78 3.11 -9.96
C ALA A 94 2.66 3.68 -9.06
N ARG A 95 1.48 3.95 -9.64
CA ARG A 95 0.30 4.40 -8.88
C ARG A 95 -0.19 3.34 -7.91
N GLU A 96 -0.21 2.08 -8.33
CA GLU A 96 -0.59 0.96 -7.48
C GLU A 96 0.36 0.83 -6.29
N ASN A 97 1.68 0.84 -6.52
CA ASN A 97 2.68 0.79 -5.46
C ASN A 97 2.55 1.96 -4.49
N ALA A 98 2.32 3.17 -4.99
CA ALA A 98 2.09 4.33 -4.13
C ALA A 98 0.80 4.21 -3.29
N LEU A 99 -0.25 3.61 -3.84
CA LEU A 99 -1.49 3.35 -3.09
C LEU A 99 -1.30 2.25 -2.06
N ARG A 100 -0.57 1.17 -2.37
CA ARG A 100 -0.22 0.12 -1.42
C ARG A 100 0.57 0.68 -0.25
N ALA A 101 1.63 1.45 -0.52
CA ALA A 101 2.44 2.09 0.52
C ALA A 101 1.58 2.98 1.45
N LYS A 102 0.66 3.77 0.89
CA LYS A 102 -0.28 4.59 1.69
C LYS A 102 -1.26 3.76 2.51
N LEU A 103 -1.72 2.62 1.99
CA LEU A 103 -2.59 1.73 2.74
C LEU A 103 -1.83 1.05 3.87
N GLU A 104 -0.61 0.58 3.63
CA GLU A 104 0.27 0.02 4.64
C GLU A 104 0.57 1.04 5.74
N GLU A 105 0.91 2.27 5.37
CA GLU A 105 1.13 3.37 6.32
C GLU A 105 -0.10 3.64 7.19
N LYS A 106 -1.31 3.59 6.61
CA LYS A 106 -2.57 3.75 7.36
C LYS A 106 -2.90 2.56 8.25
N LEU A 107 -2.55 1.36 7.83
CA LEU A 107 -2.80 0.13 8.60
C LEU A 107 -1.78 -0.04 9.72
N ARG A 108 -0.58 0.53 9.58
CA ARG A 108 0.53 0.36 10.51
C ARG A 108 0.17 0.69 11.97
N PRO A 109 -0.49 1.81 12.31
CA PRO A 109 -0.88 2.09 13.69
C PRO A 109 -1.82 1.02 14.28
N LEU A 110 -2.72 0.46 13.45
CA LEU A 110 -3.65 -0.59 13.89
C LEU A 110 -2.93 -1.93 14.07
N THR A 111 -1.99 -2.26 13.18
CA THR A 111 -1.19 -3.47 13.33
C THR A 111 -0.29 -3.38 14.57
N ASP A 112 0.29 -2.21 14.83
CA ASP A 112 1.14 -1.98 15.99
C ASP A 112 0.31 -2.01 17.28
N ALA A 113 -0.87 -1.37 17.30
CA ALA A 113 -1.79 -1.43 18.43
C ALA A 113 -2.24 -2.86 18.74
N ARG A 114 -2.59 -3.64 17.71
CA ARG A 114 -2.92 -5.07 17.86
C ARG A 114 -1.75 -5.85 18.45
N LEU A 115 -0.54 -5.64 17.94
CA LEU A 115 0.65 -6.32 18.42
C LEU A 115 0.95 -6.01 19.89
N LEU A 116 0.79 -4.75 20.30
CA LEU A 116 0.94 -4.34 21.70
C LEU A 116 -0.11 -4.98 22.61
N ALA A 117 -1.37 -5.04 22.15
CA ALA A 117 -2.45 -5.69 22.90
C ALA A 117 -2.21 -7.20 23.04
N GLU A 118 -1.80 -7.87 21.96
CA GLU A 118 -1.45 -9.29 21.96
C GLU A 118 -0.27 -9.57 22.88
N HIS A 119 0.77 -8.73 22.85
CA HIS A 119 1.90 -8.83 23.76
C HIS A 119 1.47 -8.69 25.22
N ALA A 120 0.64 -7.70 25.55
CA ALA A 120 0.16 -7.50 26.91
C ALA A 120 -0.67 -8.71 27.41
N ALA A 121 -1.58 -9.22 26.58
CA ALA A 121 -2.36 -10.41 26.90
C ALA A 121 -1.45 -11.64 27.10
N TRP A 122 -0.47 -11.84 26.22
CA TRP A 122 0.46 -12.96 26.33
C TRP A 122 1.33 -12.90 27.57
N LYS A 123 1.80 -11.70 27.94
CA LYS A 123 2.52 -11.48 29.18
C LYS A 123 1.67 -11.88 30.40
N MET A 124 0.40 -11.50 30.44
CA MET A 124 -0.50 -11.91 31.53
C MET A 124 -0.67 -13.43 31.61
N VAL A 125 -0.79 -14.11 30.47
CA VAL A 125 -0.87 -15.59 30.42
C VAL A 125 0.42 -16.21 30.98
N LEU A 126 1.58 -15.67 30.62
CA LEU A 126 2.87 -16.13 31.12
C LEU A 126 3.03 -15.92 32.63
N ASP A 127 2.66 -14.74 33.12
CA ASP A 127 2.72 -14.41 34.55
C ASP A 127 1.77 -15.34 35.35
N ALA A 128 0.55 -15.55 34.87
CA ALA A 128 -0.41 -16.48 35.46
C ALA A 128 0.12 -17.93 35.46
N TYR A 129 0.72 -18.37 34.35
CA TYR A 129 1.32 -19.70 34.26
C TYR A 129 2.50 -19.88 35.20
N ALA A 130 3.34 -18.85 35.40
CA ALA A 130 4.43 -18.89 36.37
C ALA A 130 3.92 -19.10 37.80
N VAL A 131 2.84 -18.39 38.17
CA VAL A 131 2.17 -18.58 39.48
C VAL A 131 1.56 -19.96 39.59
N ALA A 132 0.81 -20.42 38.57
CA ALA A 132 0.22 -21.75 38.55
C ALA A 132 1.27 -22.85 38.69
N LYS A 133 2.42 -22.71 38.01
CA LYS A 133 3.55 -23.64 38.10
C LYS A 133 4.19 -23.65 39.50
N ALA A 134 4.26 -22.51 40.18
CA ALA A 134 4.73 -22.46 41.56
C ALA A 134 3.74 -23.17 42.51
N LEU A 135 2.43 -22.93 42.34
CA LEU A 135 1.36 -23.56 43.12
C LEU A 135 1.23 -25.06 42.87
N ALA A 136 1.55 -25.53 41.67
CA ALA A 136 1.52 -26.94 41.31
C ALA A 136 2.40 -27.83 42.20
N ARG A 137 3.41 -27.26 42.89
CA ARG A 137 4.25 -27.97 43.87
C ARG A 137 3.50 -28.34 45.15
N ILE A 138 2.46 -27.58 45.48
CA ILE A 138 1.65 -27.74 46.68
C ILE A 138 0.34 -28.44 46.32
N ASN A 139 -0.29 -28.05 45.20
CA ASN A 139 -1.53 -28.63 44.69
C ASN A 139 -1.34 -29.19 43.27
N PRO A 140 -1.19 -30.53 43.11
CA PRO A 140 -0.92 -31.13 41.81
C PRO A 140 -2.07 -30.98 40.80
N GLU A 141 -3.32 -30.82 41.25
CA GLU A 141 -4.47 -30.56 40.38
C GLU A 141 -4.32 -29.27 39.55
N VAL A 142 -3.73 -28.23 40.14
CA VAL A 142 -3.43 -26.98 39.43
C VAL A 142 -2.37 -27.22 38.35
N GLY A 143 -1.39 -28.07 38.64
CA GLY A 143 -0.40 -28.49 37.64
C GLY A 143 -1.05 -29.18 36.45
N HIS A 144 -1.97 -30.12 36.69
CA HIS A 144 -2.71 -30.83 35.64
C HIS A 144 -3.61 -29.92 34.81
N ALA A 145 -4.29 -28.95 35.43
CA ALA A 145 -5.18 -28.04 34.73
C ALA A 145 -4.46 -27.11 33.72
N PHE A 146 -3.20 -26.78 33.95
CA PHE A 146 -2.42 -25.84 33.13
C PHE A 146 -1.30 -26.50 32.29
N THR A 147 -1.25 -27.84 32.19
CA THR A 147 -0.23 -28.56 31.40
C THR A 147 -0.19 -28.14 29.93
N PHE A 148 -1.35 -27.86 29.34
CA PHE A 148 -1.48 -27.46 27.93
C PHE A 148 -0.67 -26.21 27.57
N VAL A 149 -0.46 -25.30 28.53
CA VAL A 149 0.36 -24.09 28.32
C VAL A 149 1.83 -24.48 28.16
N GLY A 150 2.32 -25.43 28.97
CA GLY A 150 3.68 -25.97 28.83
C GLY A 150 3.89 -26.73 27.51
N GLU A 151 2.89 -27.48 27.06
CA GLU A 151 2.89 -28.16 25.76
C GLU A 151 2.90 -27.17 24.59
N ALA A 152 2.10 -26.10 24.67
CA ALA A 152 2.06 -25.06 23.66
C ALA A 152 3.42 -24.34 23.50
N MET A 153 4.18 -24.17 24.58
CA MET A 153 5.52 -23.56 24.56
C MET A 153 6.62 -24.49 24.02
N THR A 154 6.44 -25.80 24.16
CA THR A 154 7.44 -26.82 23.79
C THR A 154 7.20 -27.40 22.40
N ASN A 155 6.01 -27.19 21.82
CA ASN A 155 5.69 -27.51 20.44
C ASN A 155 6.49 -26.63 19.46
N LYS A 156 7.75 -27.01 19.23
CA LYS A 156 8.43 -26.73 17.96
C LYS A 156 7.56 -27.34 16.86
N PRO A 157 7.31 -26.64 15.73
CA PRO A 157 6.63 -27.25 14.60
C PRO A 157 7.48 -28.43 14.13
N LYS A 158 7.12 -29.65 14.53
CA LYS A 158 7.64 -30.86 13.92
C LYS A 158 7.19 -30.79 12.47
N LYS A 159 8.14 -30.44 11.61
CA LYS A 159 8.10 -30.52 10.14
C LYS A 159 7.01 -31.50 9.70
N LYS A 160 5.98 -31.01 9.00
CA LYS A 160 5.13 -31.79 8.09
C LYS A 160 5.97 -32.35 6.92
N ALA A 161 7.09 -33.01 7.21
CA ALA A 161 7.97 -33.64 6.23
C ALA A 161 7.55 -35.09 5.93
N LYS A 162 6.52 -35.63 6.59
CA LYS A 162 6.07 -37.01 6.40
C LYS A 162 4.90 -37.18 5.42
N GLN A 163 4.37 -36.11 4.83
CA GLN A 163 3.28 -36.19 3.82
C GLN A 163 3.72 -35.87 2.38
N ALA A 164 4.99 -35.55 2.12
CA ALA A 164 5.50 -35.31 0.77
C ALA A 164 6.24 -36.51 0.14
N GLN A 165 6.49 -37.58 0.91
CA GLN A 165 7.17 -38.79 0.41
C GLN A 165 6.22 -39.95 0.03
N GLU A 166 4.92 -39.79 0.21
CA GLU A 166 3.92 -40.82 -0.17
C GLU A 166 3.12 -40.46 -1.43
N ALA A 167 3.37 -39.29 -2.04
CA ALA A 167 2.67 -38.82 -3.25
C ALA A 167 3.44 -39.06 -4.56
N ALA A 168 4.54 -39.81 -4.54
CA ALA A 168 5.21 -40.29 -5.75
C ALA A 168 5.06 -41.81 -5.87
N PRO A 169 3.92 -42.32 -6.37
CA PRO A 169 3.87 -43.68 -6.86
C PRO A 169 4.82 -43.80 -8.05
N SER A 170 5.83 -44.64 -7.84
CA SER A 170 6.70 -45.26 -8.83
C SER A 170 5.90 -45.68 -10.08
N SER A 171 6.06 -44.94 -11.18
CA SER A 171 5.79 -45.48 -12.51
C SER A 171 7.02 -46.24 -12.97
N MET A 172 6.96 -47.56 -12.83
CA MET A 172 7.56 -48.48 -13.81
C MET A 172 6.62 -48.56 -15.01
#